data_AF-A0A1B6DH84-F1
#
_entry.id   AF-A0A1B6DH84-F1
#
_cell.length_a   1.000
_cell.length_b   1.000
_cell.length_c   1.000
_cell.angle_alpha   90.00
_cell.angle_beta   90.00
_cell.angle_gamma   90.00
#
_symmetry.space_group_name_H-M   'P 1'
#
loop_
_entity.id
_entity.type
_entity.pdbx_description
1 polymer ?
#
loop_
_entity_poly.entity_id
_entity_poly.type
_entity_poly.pdbx_seq_one_letter_code
_entity_poly.pdbx_strand_id
1 'polypeptide(L)'
;TEEGCDGSSFDVALCHDEKVCKKHKKKTAISYAKEKCTEFSKILKIIDPQSSGLQAPHEENRKWVACAIFCSRKDTGSFYTPRLDLNDLELDPYFPDGTWCHNDGKHSYYCLHHQCLPENFRFGKSLSDIKTNDIKIPQNALPQPL
;
A
#
# COMPACT_ATOMS: atom_id res chain seq x y z
N THR A 1 -6.33 -31.06 20.19
CA THR A 1 -4.94 -31.00 19.70
C THR A 1 -4.82 -29.72 18.91
N GLU A 2 -4.22 -28.69 19.49
CA GLU A 2 -3.89 -27.46 18.76
C GLU A 2 -2.43 -27.53 18.30
N GLU A 3 -2.15 -28.49 17.41
CA GLU A 3 -0.97 -28.37 16.57
C GLU A 3 -1.39 -27.48 15.40
N GLY A 4 -1.18 -26.17 15.56
CA GLY A 4 -1.45 -25.18 14.52
C GLY A 4 -0.59 -25.43 13.28
N CYS A 5 -1.02 -24.91 12.13
CA CYS A 5 -0.22 -25.00 10.90
C CYS A 5 1.08 -24.20 11.03
N ASP A 6 2.20 -24.84 10.71
CA ASP A 6 3.49 -24.16 10.59
C ASP A 6 3.55 -23.30 9.31
N GLY A 7 4.05 -22.07 9.45
CA GLY A 7 4.27 -21.15 8.33
C GLY A 7 3.28 -19.98 8.25
N SER A 8 3.45 -19.15 7.21
CA SER A 8 2.56 -18.03 6.98
C SER A 8 1.19 -18.51 6.50
N SER A 9 0.13 -17.90 7.03
CA SER A 9 -1.22 -18.07 6.49
C SER A 9 -1.45 -17.30 5.18
N PHE A 10 -0.47 -16.52 4.73
CA PHE A 10 -0.60 -15.64 3.57
C PHE A 10 0.76 -15.44 2.88
N ASP A 11 0.79 -15.59 1.55
CA ASP A 11 1.98 -15.36 0.74
C ASP A 11 1.61 -14.59 -0.53
N VAL A 12 2.49 -13.70 -0.98
CA VAL A 12 2.31 -12.89 -2.18
C VAL A 12 3.58 -12.96 -3.00
N ALA A 13 3.45 -13.39 -4.26
CA ALA A 13 4.54 -13.41 -5.21
C ALA A 13 4.26 -12.42 -6.34
N LEU A 14 5.29 -11.70 -6.76
CA LEU A 14 5.22 -10.87 -7.97
C LEU A 14 5.25 -11.76 -9.21
N CYS A 15 4.54 -11.33 -10.25
CA CYS A 15 4.52 -12.00 -11.53
C CYS A 15 4.80 -11.03 -12.68
N HIS A 16 5.41 -11.57 -13.72
CA HIS A 16 5.70 -10.89 -14.97
C HIS A 16 4.43 -10.82 -15.83
N ASP A 17 3.89 -9.61 -15.98
CA ASP A 17 2.62 -9.37 -16.66
C ASP A 17 2.78 -9.08 -18.17
N GLU A 18 3.98 -9.07 -18.74
CA GLU A 18 4.23 -8.56 -20.11
C GLU A 18 3.51 -9.39 -21.18
N LYS A 19 3.24 -10.66 -20.90
CA LYS A 19 2.47 -11.56 -21.77
C LYS A 19 0.95 -11.34 -21.68
N VAL A 20 0.46 -10.77 -20.57
CA VAL A 20 -0.97 -10.57 -20.28
C VAL A 20 -1.38 -9.12 -20.54
N CYS A 21 -0.59 -8.18 -20.01
CA CYS A 21 -0.78 -6.75 -20.06
C CYS A 21 0.16 -6.12 -21.10
N LYS A 22 -0.37 -5.86 -22.30
CA LYS A 22 0.34 -5.07 -23.32
C LYS A 22 0.67 -3.68 -22.76
N LYS A 23 1.87 -3.15 -23.04
CA LYS A 23 2.37 -1.86 -22.49
C LYS A 23 1.37 -0.70 -22.56
N HIS A 24 0.65 -0.54 -23.69
CA HIS A 24 -0.34 0.53 -23.87
C HIS A 24 -1.59 0.41 -22.98
N LYS A 25 -1.81 -0.75 -22.35
CA LYS A 25 -2.91 -0.99 -21.40
C LYS A 25 -2.49 -0.77 -19.94
N LYS A 26 -1.19 -0.62 -19.67
CA LYS A 26 -0.69 -0.41 -18.30
C LYS A 26 -1.01 1.01 -17.86
N LYS A 27 -1.71 1.14 -16.75
CA LYS A 27 -1.98 2.43 -16.11
C LYS A 27 -0.74 2.87 -15.33
N THR A 28 -0.43 4.16 -15.36
CA THR A 28 0.56 4.74 -14.44
C THR A 28 -0.03 4.87 -13.05
N ALA A 29 0.80 4.90 -12.01
CA ALA A 29 0.35 5.11 -10.63
C ALA A 29 -0.48 6.41 -10.50
N ILE A 30 -0.05 7.50 -11.15
CA ILE A 30 -0.78 8.78 -11.16
C ILE A 30 -2.16 8.63 -11.81
N SER A 31 -2.25 7.93 -12.94
CA SER A 31 -3.54 7.70 -13.61
C SER A 31 -4.48 6.85 -12.77
N TYR A 32 -3.96 5.81 -12.12
CA TYR A 32 -4.73 4.94 -11.22
C TYR A 32 -5.22 5.72 -10.00
N ALA A 33 -4.33 6.49 -9.35
CA ALA A 33 -4.66 7.32 -8.21
C ALA A 33 -5.75 8.36 -8.57
N LYS A 34 -5.65 9.00 -9.74
CA LYS A 34 -6.67 9.94 -10.22
C LYS A 34 -8.04 9.28 -10.34
N GLU A 35 -8.11 8.11 -10.98
CA GLU A 35 -9.36 7.36 -11.11
C GLU A 35 -9.97 7.01 -9.75
N LYS A 36 -9.15 6.57 -8.81
CA LYS A 36 -9.57 6.28 -7.44
C LYS A 36 -10.02 7.52 -6.68
N CYS A 37 -9.32 8.64 -6.79
CA CYS A 37 -9.78 9.89 -6.19
C CYS A 37 -11.11 10.37 -6.77
N THR A 38 -11.33 10.19 -8.08
CA THR A 38 -12.64 10.45 -8.71
C THR A 38 -13.73 9.54 -8.14
N GLU A 39 -13.44 8.25 -7.93
CA GLU A 39 -14.37 7.32 -7.26
C GLU A 39 -14.68 7.76 -5.84
N PHE A 40 -13.64 8.02 -5.03
CA PHE A 40 -13.78 8.43 -3.63
C PHE A 40 -14.53 9.75 -3.47
N SER A 41 -14.37 10.70 -4.40
CA SER A 41 -15.08 12.00 -4.37
C SER A 41 -16.60 11.88 -4.48
N LYS A 42 -17.11 10.76 -5.02
CA LYS A 42 -18.56 10.50 -5.06
C LYS A 42 -19.12 10.33 -3.65
N ILE A 43 -18.31 9.80 -2.75
CA ILE A 43 -18.64 9.49 -1.35
C ILE A 43 -18.15 10.63 -0.45
N LEU A 44 -16.86 10.95 -0.51
CA LEU A 44 -16.19 11.96 0.32
C LEU A 44 -16.16 13.30 -0.41
N LYS A 45 -17.11 14.18 -0.08
CA LYS A 45 -17.26 15.50 -0.72
C LYS A 45 -16.10 16.47 -0.49
N ILE A 46 -15.22 16.15 0.44
CA ILE A 46 -13.99 16.91 0.71
C ILE A 46 -12.92 16.71 -0.36
N ILE A 47 -12.99 15.64 -1.16
CA ILE A 47 -12.06 15.36 -2.25
C ILE A 47 -12.45 16.19 -3.48
N ASP A 48 -11.45 16.78 -4.14
CA ASP A 48 -11.65 17.41 -5.44
C ASP A 48 -11.75 16.35 -6.55
N PRO A 49 -12.94 16.17 -7.19
CA PRO A 49 -13.14 15.17 -8.24
C PRO A 49 -12.33 15.42 -9.51
N GLN A 50 -11.82 16.64 -9.71
CA GLN A 50 -11.06 17.01 -10.91
C GLN A 50 -9.54 16.94 -10.69
N SER A 51 -9.11 16.84 -9.43
CA SER A 51 -7.70 16.79 -9.08
C SER A 51 -7.01 15.49 -9.51
N SER A 52 -5.69 15.55 -9.64
CA SER A 52 -4.89 14.33 -9.77
C SER A 52 -4.82 13.60 -8.42
N GLY A 53 -4.65 12.29 -8.44
CA GLY A 53 -4.15 11.55 -7.28
C GLY A 53 -2.61 11.49 -7.32
N LEU A 54 -1.99 11.21 -6.17
CA LEU A 54 -0.55 11.00 -6.08
C LEU A 54 -0.19 9.68 -5.40
N GLN A 55 0.97 9.16 -5.79
CA GLN A 55 1.71 8.16 -5.04
C GLN A 55 2.81 8.87 -4.26
N ALA A 56 2.74 8.82 -2.93
CA ALA A 56 3.75 9.46 -2.08
C ALA A 56 5.08 8.70 -2.17
N PRO A 57 6.22 9.36 -1.90
CA PRO A 57 7.51 8.67 -1.84
C PRO A 57 7.55 7.66 -0.69
N HIS A 58 8.47 6.70 -0.78
CA HIS A 58 8.73 5.74 0.28
C HIS A 58 9.22 6.41 1.56
N GLU A 59 8.74 5.90 2.68
CA GLU A 59 9.18 6.28 4.01
C GLU A 59 9.48 5.03 4.83
N GLU A 60 10.71 4.94 5.35
CA GLU A 60 11.17 3.77 6.11
C GLU A 60 10.29 3.50 7.34
N ASN A 61 9.94 4.58 8.06
CA ASN A 61 9.13 4.52 9.28
C ASN A 61 7.63 4.36 9.00
N ARG A 62 7.17 4.57 7.78
CA ARG A 62 5.75 4.46 7.42
C ARG A 62 5.63 3.80 6.05
N LYS A 63 5.99 2.52 6.00
CA LYS A 63 6.02 1.70 4.76
C LYS A 63 4.75 1.75 3.93
N TRP A 64 3.61 1.99 4.57
CA TRP A 64 2.31 2.08 3.90
C TRP A 64 2.15 3.34 3.04
N VAL A 65 2.91 4.42 3.30
CA VAL A 65 2.70 5.74 2.69
C VAL A 65 2.83 5.67 1.17
N ALA A 66 3.86 5.02 0.65
CA ALA A 66 4.06 4.91 -0.81
C ALA A 66 3.06 3.98 -1.51
N CYS A 67 2.26 3.25 -0.75
CA CYS A 67 1.23 2.35 -1.26
C CYS A 67 -0.18 2.85 -1.00
N ALA A 68 -0.34 3.96 -0.27
CA ALA A 68 -1.64 4.60 -0.09
C ALA A 68 -1.93 5.59 -1.23
N ILE A 69 -3.20 5.74 -1.55
CA ILE A 69 -3.68 6.72 -2.52
C ILE A 69 -3.90 8.04 -1.80
N PHE A 70 -3.29 9.09 -2.33
CA PHE A 70 -3.46 10.45 -1.84
C PHE A 70 -4.28 11.26 -2.84
N CYS A 71 -5.33 11.91 -2.33
CA CYS A 71 -6.25 12.73 -3.10
C CYS A 71 -6.15 14.19 -2.64
N SER A 72 -6.28 15.12 -3.58
CA SER A 72 -6.32 16.54 -3.24
C SER A 72 -7.66 16.88 -2.58
N ARG A 73 -7.59 17.68 -1.53
CA ARG A 73 -8.78 18.24 -0.90
C ARG A 73 -9.27 19.46 -1.66
N LYS A 74 -10.59 19.59 -1.78
CA LYS A 74 -11.24 20.71 -2.43
C LYS A 74 -11.09 22.03 -1.66
N ASP A 75 -11.01 21.97 -0.34
CA ASP A 75 -10.98 23.15 0.54
C ASP A 75 -9.59 23.75 0.69
N THR A 76 -8.55 22.93 0.75
CA THR A 76 -7.16 23.38 0.98
C THR A 76 -6.23 23.16 -0.21
N GLY A 77 -6.59 22.30 -1.18
CA GLY A 77 -5.70 21.81 -2.22
C GLY A 77 -4.58 20.89 -1.71
N SER A 78 -4.54 20.60 -0.40
CA SER A 78 -3.54 19.70 0.17
C SER A 78 -3.91 18.25 -0.08
N PHE A 79 -2.91 17.40 -0.29
CA PHE A 79 -3.11 15.97 -0.44
C PHE A 79 -3.27 15.27 0.90
N TYR A 80 -4.23 14.36 0.99
CA TYR A 80 -4.42 13.46 2.11
C TYR A 80 -4.84 12.07 1.62
N THR A 81 -4.70 11.07 2.48
CA THR A 81 -5.16 9.72 2.17
C THR A 81 -6.45 9.42 2.94
N PRO A 82 -7.57 9.07 2.27
CA PRO A 82 -8.87 8.83 2.91
C PRO A 82 -8.95 7.45 3.58
N ARG A 83 -7.87 7.00 4.22
CA ARG A 83 -7.76 5.67 4.84
C ARG A 83 -8.79 5.41 5.92
N LEU A 84 -8.92 6.35 6.85
CA LEU A 84 -9.83 6.21 7.98
C LEU A 84 -11.28 6.42 7.53
N ASP A 85 -11.49 7.36 6.61
CA ASP A 85 -12.83 7.70 6.09
C ASP A 85 -13.48 6.55 5.31
N LEU A 86 -12.67 5.70 4.66
CA LEU A 86 -13.14 4.62 3.80
C LEU A 86 -13.14 3.24 4.47
N ASN A 87 -12.54 3.12 5.65
CA ASN A 87 -12.42 1.85 6.37
C ASN A 87 -13.78 1.22 6.67
N ASP A 88 -14.74 2.01 7.14
CA ASP A 88 -16.09 1.55 7.50
C ASP A 88 -16.96 1.21 6.29
N LEU A 89 -16.50 1.59 5.08
CA LEU A 89 -17.19 1.33 3.81
C LEU A 89 -16.59 0.15 3.04
N GLU A 90 -15.63 -0.57 3.64
CA GLU A 90 -14.89 -1.67 3.01
C GLU A 90 -14.26 -1.28 1.66
N LEU A 91 -13.93 0.01 1.50
CA LEU A 91 -13.26 0.53 0.32
C LEU A 91 -11.76 0.62 0.59
N ASP A 92 -10.96 0.18 -0.37
CA ASP A 92 -9.51 0.06 -0.24
C ASP A 92 -8.78 1.27 -0.88
N PRO A 93 -8.26 2.24 -0.09
CA PRO A 93 -7.57 3.42 -0.60
C PRO A 93 -6.07 3.19 -0.82
N TYR A 94 -5.71 2.04 -1.35
CA TYR A 94 -4.34 1.65 -1.62
C TYR A 94 -4.12 1.24 -3.07
N PHE A 95 -2.87 1.36 -3.50
CA PHE A 95 -2.44 0.80 -4.77
C PHE A 95 -2.48 -0.73 -4.72
N PRO A 96 -2.80 -1.39 -5.85
CA PRO A 96 -2.84 -2.85 -5.91
C PRO A 96 -1.45 -3.43 -5.65
N ASP A 97 -1.44 -4.65 -5.10
CA ASP A 97 -0.20 -5.38 -4.87
C ASP A 97 0.60 -5.56 -6.18
N GLY A 98 1.92 -5.45 -6.09
CA GLY A 98 2.84 -5.41 -7.23
C GLY A 98 3.07 -4.01 -7.83
N THR A 99 2.41 -2.97 -7.33
CA THR A 99 2.72 -1.59 -7.72
C THR A 99 4.13 -1.21 -7.25
N TRP A 100 5.00 -0.81 -8.17
CA TRP A 100 6.34 -0.32 -7.81
C TRP A 100 6.24 0.95 -6.96
N CYS A 101 6.97 1.00 -5.84
CA CYS A 101 6.87 2.09 -4.87
C CYS A 101 8.21 2.70 -4.46
N HIS A 102 9.32 1.97 -4.62
CA HIS A 102 10.66 2.49 -4.31
C HIS A 102 11.78 1.70 -4.99
N ASN A 103 12.96 2.30 -5.02
CA ASN A 103 14.21 1.61 -5.29
C ASN A 103 15.31 2.26 -4.46
N ASP A 104 16.03 1.47 -3.66
CA ASP A 104 17.10 1.94 -2.76
C ASP A 104 18.48 1.97 -3.44
N GLY A 105 18.52 1.83 -4.77
CA GLY A 105 19.72 1.68 -5.59
C GLY A 105 20.16 0.22 -5.78
N LYS A 106 19.69 -0.71 -4.94
CA LYS A 106 20.06 -2.13 -5.00
C LYS A 106 18.86 -3.05 -5.18
N HIS A 107 17.74 -2.74 -4.55
CA HIS A 107 16.51 -3.52 -4.58
C HIS A 107 15.33 -2.63 -4.95
N SER A 108 14.41 -3.20 -5.74
CA SER A 108 13.11 -2.61 -5.98
C SER A 108 12.12 -3.04 -4.92
N TYR A 109 11.24 -2.12 -4.56
CA TYR A 109 10.18 -2.33 -3.60
C TYR A 109 8.83 -2.19 -4.31
N TYR A 110 7.88 -2.96 -3.83
CA TYR A 110 6.55 -3.07 -4.39
C TYR A 110 5.52 -3.01 -3.26
N CYS A 111 4.32 -2.57 -3.60
CA CYS A 111 3.18 -2.66 -2.71
C CYS A 111 2.82 -4.13 -2.50
N LEU A 112 2.89 -4.57 -1.25
CA LEU A 112 2.52 -5.91 -0.81
C LEU A 112 1.77 -5.75 0.50
N HIS A 113 0.51 -6.19 0.54
CA HIS A 113 -0.35 -6.02 1.70
C HIS A 113 -0.33 -4.58 2.22
N HIS A 114 -0.57 -3.63 1.31
CA HIS A 114 -0.60 -2.18 1.57
C HIS A 114 0.71 -1.55 2.06
N GLN A 115 1.83 -2.28 2.03
CA GLN A 115 3.15 -1.80 2.47
C GLN A 115 4.15 -1.83 1.32
N CYS A 116 5.02 -0.83 1.26
CA CYS A 116 6.13 -0.77 0.32
C CYS A 116 7.28 -1.64 0.84
N LEU A 117 7.41 -2.84 0.29
CA LEU A 117 8.28 -3.91 0.77
C LEU A 117 9.16 -4.45 -0.37
N PRO A 118 10.35 -5.01 -0.05
CA PRO A 118 11.21 -5.61 -1.06
C PRO A 118 10.53 -6.84 -1.67
N GLU A 119 10.86 -7.14 -2.94
CA GLU A 119 10.25 -8.22 -3.74
C GLU A 119 10.22 -9.60 -3.07
N ASN A 120 11.23 -9.95 -2.27
CA ASN A 120 11.33 -11.26 -1.61
C ASN A 120 10.88 -11.24 -0.14
N PHE A 121 10.05 -10.26 0.25
CA PHE A 121 9.55 -10.17 1.62
C PHE A 121 8.62 -11.34 1.93
N ARG A 122 8.94 -12.11 2.96
CA ARG A 122 8.07 -13.18 3.48
C ARG A 122 7.37 -12.70 4.74
N PHE A 123 6.04 -12.76 4.75
CA PHE A 123 5.25 -12.50 5.95
C PHE A 123 5.39 -13.68 6.92
N GLY A 124 6.40 -13.68 7.79
CA GLY A 124 6.59 -14.76 8.75
C GLY A 124 5.63 -14.67 9.94
N LYS A 125 4.99 -15.78 10.30
CA LYS A 125 4.65 -16.09 11.71
C LYS A 125 5.77 -16.96 12.27
N SER A 126 6.94 -16.40 12.57
CA SER A 126 8.03 -17.17 13.20
C SER A 126 8.58 -16.38 14.37
N LEU A 127 8.37 -16.89 15.58
CA LEU A 127 9.04 -16.46 16.80
C LEU A 127 10.52 -16.91 16.84
N SER A 128 11.05 -17.50 15.77
CA SER A 128 12.33 -18.22 15.77
C SER A 128 13.40 -17.66 14.84
N ASP A 129 13.08 -16.73 13.93
CA ASP A 129 14.03 -16.25 12.91
C ASP A 129 14.64 -14.88 13.24
N ILE A 130 15.35 -14.82 14.37
CA ILE A 130 16.29 -13.73 14.69
C ILE A 130 17.51 -13.87 13.76
N LYS A 131 17.36 -13.64 12.45
CA LYS A 131 18.47 -13.52 11.48
C LYS A 131 18.10 -13.01 10.09
N THR A 132 16.85 -12.63 9.84
CA THR A 132 16.52 -11.71 8.74
C THR A 132 16.40 -10.31 9.30
N ASN A 133 16.79 -9.28 8.53
CA ASN A 133 16.61 -7.88 8.93
C ASN A 133 15.11 -7.58 9.03
N ASP A 134 14.52 -7.93 10.17
CA ASP A 134 13.13 -7.65 10.50
C ASP A 134 13.00 -6.13 10.62
N ILE A 135 12.56 -5.50 9.53
CA ILE A 135 12.17 -4.10 9.60
C ILE A 135 10.90 -4.09 10.45
N LYS A 136 11.03 -3.77 11.74
CA LYS A 136 9.93 -3.50 12.67
C LYS A 136 8.85 -2.73 11.93
N ILE A 137 7.71 -3.35 11.65
CA ILE A 137 6.58 -2.67 11.04
C ILE A 137 5.97 -1.87 12.20
N PRO A 138 6.07 -0.52 12.20
CA PRO A 138 5.45 0.25 13.25
C PRO A 138 3.94 0.05 13.15
N GLN A 139 3.37 -0.57 14.19
CA GLN A 139 1.93 -0.62 14.35
C GLN A 139 1.48 0.75 14.83
N ASN A 140 0.49 1.34 14.15
CA ASN A 140 -0.08 2.64 14.51
C ASN A 140 -0.94 2.60 15.79
N ALA A 141 -1.00 1.46 16.49
CA ALA A 141 -1.70 1.32 17.74
C ALA A 141 -0.88 1.97 18.86
N LEU A 142 -1.50 2.85 19.65
CA LEU A 142 -0.92 3.26 20.92
C LEU A 142 -0.73 2.00 21.81
N PRO A 143 0.40 1.88 22.54
CA PRO A 143 0.52 0.87 23.57
C PRO A 143 -0.66 1.02 24.54
N GLN A 144 -1.35 -0.08 24.86
CA GLN A 144 -2.35 -0.06 25.92
C GLN A 144 -1.65 0.32 27.23
N PRO A 145 -2.15 1.32 27.99
CA PRO A 145 -1.62 1.59 29.32
C PRO A 145 -1.88 0.39 30.24
N LEU A 146 -0.82 -0.01 30.96
CA LEU A 146 -0.84 -1.05 32.00
C LEU A 146 -1.79 -0.72 33.14
#